data_AF-A0A7J3LJT2-F1
#
_entry.id   AF-A0A7J3LJT2-F1
#
_cell.length_a   1.000
_cell.length_b   1.000
_cell.length_c   1.000
_cell.angle_alpha   90.00
_cell.angle_beta   90.00
_cell.angle_gamma   90.00
#
_symmetry.space_group_name_H-M   'P 1'
#
loop_
_entity.id
_entity.type
_entity.pdbx_description
1 polymer ?
#
loop_
_entity_poly.entity_id
_entity_poly.type
_entity_poly.pdbx_seq_one_letter_code
_entity_poly.pdbx_strand_id
1 'polypeptide(L)'
;MSEILFTFIAVIVAVLVVFWVVKSLAKAAIAGVVAAIIVFVIYSFAIYTDFADIKKNFSTNDKVFLLSEDDTLLSGIIITKLKFSGTPTHIKQEELKKMEKNFSNKDYEGMLRGNERLFIVDIQALESGLPRFVNLSSKIDNISREKLIDIIRADDPIIEYGGASAAELGIDANGPEEARAYFFGAAFTQAIENRGAGFILEEYLKGRIVTSPETAVFKNLKRMPGFIKNRLIKALSDEA
;
A
#
# COMPACT_ATOMS: atom_id res chain seq x y z
N MET A 1 -66.32 25.75 -35.28
CA MET A 1 -65.83 26.65 -34.21
C MET A 1 -65.53 25.89 -32.91
N SER A 2 -66.33 24.89 -32.52
CA SER A 2 -66.11 24.02 -31.35
C SER A 2 -64.88 23.11 -31.45
N GLU A 3 -64.57 22.54 -32.62
CA GLU A 3 -63.44 21.62 -32.79
C GLU A 3 -62.08 22.31 -32.59
N ILE A 4 -61.89 23.47 -33.22
CA ILE A 4 -60.64 24.25 -33.10
C ILE A 4 -60.38 24.66 -31.64
N LEU A 5 -61.43 25.03 -30.91
CA LEU A 5 -61.34 25.38 -29.49
C LEU A 5 -60.93 24.16 -28.64
N PHE A 6 -61.50 22.99 -28.91
CA PHE A 6 -61.17 21.76 -28.19
C PHE A 6 -59.71 21.33 -28.43
N THR A 7 -59.25 21.38 -29.69
CA THR A 7 -57.85 21.10 -30.03
C THR A 7 -56.89 22.07 -29.34
N PHE A 8 -57.24 23.36 -29.30
CA PHE A 8 -56.42 24.37 -28.64
C PHE A 8 -56.29 24.14 -27.12
N ILE A 9 -57.40 23.79 -26.45
CA ILE A 9 -57.40 23.45 -25.02
C ILE A 9 -56.58 22.18 -24.76
N ALA A 10 -56.73 21.14 -25.61
CA ALA A 10 -55.97 19.90 -25.47
C ALA A 10 -54.46 20.11 -25.56
N VAL A 11 -54.00 20.99 -26.47
CA VAL A 11 -52.58 21.34 -26.60
C VAL A 11 -52.08 22.09 -25.36
N ILE A 12 -52.86 23.03 -24.82
CA ILE A 12 -52.48 23.77 -23.59
C ILE A 12 -52.35 22.80 -22.41
N VAL A 13 -53.30 21.88 -22.25
CA VAL A 13 -53.26 20.87 -21.19
C VAL A 13 -52.03 19.95 -21.35
N ALA A 14 -51.72 19.50 -22.56
CA ALA A 14 -50.55 18.69 -22.83
C ALA A 14 -49.24 19.43 -22.48
N VAL A 15 -49.10 20.71 -22.84
CA VAL A 15 -47.94 21.54 -22.49
C VAL A 15 -47.83 21.72 -20.97
N LEU A 16 -48.95 21.96 -20.27
CA LEU A 16 -48.96 22.07 -18.81
C LEU A 16 -48.57 20.76 -18.11
N VAL A 17 -49.03 19.61 -18.62
CA VAL A 17 -48.66 18.28 -18.11
C VAL A 17 -47.17 18.02 -18.34
N VAL A 18 -46.64 18.27 -19.54
CA VAL A 18 -45.21 18.13 -19.84
C VAL A 18 -44.37 19.04 -18.94
N PHE A 19 -44.75 20.32 -18.78
CA PHE A 19 -44.06 21.25 -17.90
C PHE A 19 -44.05 20.79 -16.44
N TRP A 20 -45.17 20.25 -15.96
CA TRP A 20 -45.29 19.74 -14.59
C TRP A 20 -44.42 18.50 -14.35
N VAL A 21 -44.41 17.56 -15.29
CA VAL A 21 -43.56 16.36 -15.25
C VAL A 21 -42.08 16.74 -15.31
N VAL A 22 -41.68 17.64 -16.23
CA VAL A 22 -40.29 18.11 -16.34
C VAL A 22 -39.84 18.82 -15.07
N LYS A 23 -40.68 19.64 -14.43
CA LYS A 23 -40.37 20.30 -13.16
C LYS A 23 -40.16 19.31 -12.02
N SER A 24 -40.95 18.23 -11.97
CA SER A 24 -40.79 17.16 -11.00
C SER A 24 -39.50 16.38 -11.22
N LEU A 25 -39.22 16.01 -12.47
CA LEU A 25 -37.97 15.33 -12.87
C LEU A 25 -36.73 16.19 -12.60
N ALA A 26 -36.78 17.49 -12.89
CA ALA A 26 -35.68 18.40 -12.61
C ALA A 26 -35.38 18.51 -11.10
N LYS A 27 -36.42 18.58 -10.26
CA LYS A 27 -36.26 18.55 -8.79
C LYS A 27 -35.65 17.24 -8.30
N ALA A 28 -36.12 16.11 -8.83
CA ALA A 28 -35.58 14.79 -8.49
C ALA A 28 -34.11 14.66 -8.93
N ALA A 29 -33.77 15.12 -10.13
CA ALA A 29 -32.40 15.13 -10.64
C ALA A 29 -31.48 15.99 -9.77
N ILE A 30 -31.91 17.21 -9.41
CA ILE A 30 -31.15 18.09 -8.50
C ILE A 30 -30.96 17.42 -7.13
N ALA A 31 -32.02 16.85 -6.55
CA ALA A 31 -31.93 16.13 -5.28
C ALA A 31 -30.96 14.95 -5.36
N GLY A 32 -30.99 14.19 -6.47
CA GLY A 32 -30.05 13.11 -6.72
C GLY A 32 -28.59 13.58 -6.83
N VAL A 33 -28.34 14.68 -7.54
CA VAL A 33 -27.00 15.29 -7.63
C VAL A 33 -26.52 15.78 -6.25
N VAL A 34 -27.38 16.46 -5.48
CA VAL A 34 -27.05 16.90 -4.12
C VAL A 34 -26.74 15.70 -3.22
N ALA A 35 -27.54 14.64 -3.27
CA ALA A 35 -27.28 13.41 -2.52
C ALA A 35 -25.94 12.77 -2.91
N ALA A 36 -25.64 12.69 -4.22
CA ALA A 36 -24.36 12.18 -4.72
C ALA A 36 -23.17 13.04 -4.24
N ILE A 37 -23.32 14.36 -4.24
CA ILE A 37 -22.29 15.29 -3.73
C ILE A 37 -22.07 15.06 -2.23
N ILE A 38 -23.14 14.93 -1.43
CA ILE A 38 -23.03 14.66 0.01
C ILE A 38 -22.27 13.35 0.26
N VAL A 39 -22.64 12.28 -0.47
CA VAL A 39 -21.94 10.98 -0.38
C VAL A 39 -20.45 11.16 -0.75
N PHE A 40 -20.15 11.88 -1.83
CA PHE A 40 -18.78 12.14 -2.27
C PHE A 40 -17.97 12.92 -1.22
N VAL A 41 -18.56 13.92 -0.57
CA VAL A 41 -17.93 14.69 0.51
C VAL A 41 -17.62 13.80 1.70
N ILE A 42 -18.56 12.95 2.14
CA ILE A 42 -18.36 12.02 3.25
C ILE A 42 -17.22 11.04 2.94
N TYR A 43 -17.19 10.46 1.74
CA TYR A 43 -16.10 9.56 1.33
C TYR A 43 -14.76 10.27 1.25
N SER A 44 -14.72 11.47 0.67
CA SER A 44 -13.49 12.26 0.56
C SER A 44 -12.95 12.63 1.94
N PHE A 45 -13.84 12.97 2.88
CA PHE A 45 -13.47 13.23 4.27
C PHE A 45 -12.89 11.99 4.95
N ALA A 46 -13.53 10.82 4.81
CA ALA A 46 -13.04 9.57 5.39
C ALA A 46 -11.66 9.16 4.83
N ILE A 47 -11.43 9.34 3.53
CA ILE A 47 -10.13 9.11 2.88
C ILE A 47 -9.09 10.10 3.41
N TYR A 48 -9.47 11.38 3.55
CA TYR A 48 -8.57 12.41 4.06
C TYR A 48 -8.16 12.17 5.52
N THR A 49 -9.10 11.81 6.39
CA THR A 49 -8.80 11.51 7.80
C THR A 49 -7.90 10.29 7.91
N ASP A 50 -8.18 9.23 7.16
CA ASP A 50 -7.36 8.02 7.16
C ASP A 50 -5.96 8.30 6.61
N PHE A 51 -5.84 9.13 5.57
CA PHE A 51 -4.53 9.56 5.06
C PHE A 51 -3.76 10.41 6.08
N ALA A 52 -4.43 11.32 6.77
CA ALA A 52 -3.82 12.13 7.84
C ALA A 52 -3.37 11.27 9.03
N ASP A 53 -4.17 10.27 9.41
CA ASP A 53 -3.85 9.32 10.46
C ASP A 53 -2.70 8.40 10.08
N ILE A 54 -2.70 7.88 8.84
CA ILE A 54 -1.56 7.17 8.26
C ILE A 54 -0.34 8.08 8.39
N LYS A 55 -0.36 9.30 7.84
CA LYS A 55 0.79 10.22 7.89
C LYS A 55 1.30 10.47 9.32
N LYS A 56 0.40 10.67 10.28
CA LYS A 56 0.74 10.94 11.68
C LYS A 56 1.33 9.72 12.39
N ASN A 57 0.71 8.55 12.24
CA ASN A 57 1.06 7.34 12.99
C ASN A 57 2.10 6.47 12.27
N PHE A 58 2.34 6.72 10.97
CA PHE A 58 3.32 5.95 10.20
C PHE A 58 4.74 6.09 10.77
N SER A 59 5.04 7.20 11.46
CA SER A 59 6.39 7.47 11.97
C SER A 59 6.56 7.13 13.46
N THR A 60 5.49 6.75 14.17
CA THR A 60 5.50 6.64 15.64
C THR A 60 5.31 5.23 16.18
N ASN A 61 4.55 4.40 15.47
CA ASN A 61 4.18 3.07 15.96
C ASN A 61 4.98 1.96 15.24
N ASP A 62 5.21 0.86 15.93
CA ASP A 62 5.89 -0.29 15.36
C ASP A 62 5.03 -0.97 14.29
N LYS A 63 5.70 -1.38 13.22
CA LYS A 63 5.08 -2.00 12.04
C LYS A 63 5.85 -3.26 11.70
N VAL A 64 5.11 -4.32 11.47
CA VAL A 64 5.66 -5.58 11.00
C VAL A 64 5.74 -5.53 9.48
N PHE A 65 6.92 -5.80 8.93
CA PHE A 65 7.13 -6.05 7.51
C PHE A 65 7.62 -7.48 7.36
N LEU A 66 6.90 -8.28 6.58
CA LEU A 66 7.28 -9.64 6.24
C LEU A 66 7.62 -9.70 4.76
N LEU A 67 8.69 -10.39 4.44
CA LEU A 67 9.06 -10.71 3.06
C LEU A 67 8.48 -12.08 2.71
N SER A 68 7.78 -12.17 1.59
CA SER A 68 7.23 -13.43 1.09
C SER A 68 7.67 -13.75 -0.34
N GLU A 69 7.73 -15.03 -0.64
CA GLU A 69 7.90 -15.57 -1.99
C GLU A 69 7.08 -16.86 -2.10
N ASP A 70 6.29 -17.01 -3.16
CA ASP A 70 5.49 -18.21 -3.45
C ASP A 70 4.69 -18.75 -2.24
N ASP A 71 3.93 -17.86 -1.59
CA ASP A 71 3.13 -18.15 -0.38
C ASP A 71 3.94 -18.62 0.85
N THR A 72 5.26 -18.40 0.87
CA THR A 72 6.13 -18.65 2.04
C THR A 72 6.73 -17.37 2.60
N LEU A 73 6.92 -17.29 3.93
CA LEU A 73 7.63 -16.16 4.55
C LEU A 73 9.14 -16.44 4.60
N LEU A 74 9.92 -15.56 3.96
CA LEU A 74 11.38 -15.66 3.91
C LEU A 74 12.04 -14.97 5.11
N SER A 75 11.50 -13.83 5.52
CA SER A 75 12.06 -13.00 6.59
C SER A 75 11.01 -12.04 7.16
N GLY A 76 11.33 -11.41 8.29
CA GLY A 76 10.48 -10.39 8.90
C GLY A 76 11.27 -9.39 9.73
N ILE A 77 10.84 -8.14 9.69
CA ILE A 77 11.40 -7.04 10.46
C ILE A 77 10.29 -6.22 11.11
N ILE A 78 10.63 -5.57 12.21
CA ILE A 78 9.80 -4.58 12.89
C ILE A 78 10.51 -3.24 12.80
N ILE A 79 9.82 -2.25 12.23
CA ILE A 79 10.33 -0.89 12.10
C ILE A 79 9.33 0.12 12.66
N THR A 80 9.84 1.12 13.37
CA THR A 80 9.04 2.25 13.86
C THR A 80 8.96 3.37 12.82
N LYS A 81 10.04 3.57 12.05
CA LYS A 81 10.18 4.61 11.03
C LYS A 81 10.58 3.99 9.69
N LEU A 82 10.09 4.56 8.58
CA LEU A 82 10.46 4.14 7.22
C LEU A 82 11.92 4.39 6.87
N LYS A 83 12.51 5.45 7.43
CA LYS A 83 13.93 5.73 7.27
C LYS A 83 14.71 4.90 8.27
N PHE A 84 15.49 3.95 7.77
CA PHE A 84 16.33 3.09 8.60
C PHE A 84 17.47 3.92 9.17
N SER A 85 17.36 4.26 10.45
CA SER A 85 18.46 4.82 11.24
C SER A 85 18.86 3.79 12.29
N GLY A 86 19.50 2.70 11.85
CA GLY A 86 19.97 1.61 12.72
C GLY A 86 19.62 0.22 12.20
N THR A 87 19.92 -0.80 13.01
CA THR A 87 19.56 -2.20 12.76
C THR A 87 18.07 -2.40 13.02
N PRO A 88 17.29 -2.90 12.05
CA PRO A 88 15.89 -3.24 12.31
C PRO A 88 15.79 -4.34 13.35
N THR A 89 14.72 -4.31 14.15
CA THR A 89 14.39 -5.43 15.01
C THR A 89 13.94 -6.59 14.13
N HIS A 90 14.75 -7.63 14.02
CA HIS A 90 14.39 -8.81 13.22
C HIS A 90 13.35 -9.66 13.96
N ILE A 91 12.50 -10.34 13.20
CA ILE A 91 11.59 -11.36 13.72
C ILE A 91 12.35 -12.69 13.75
N LYS A 92 12.40 -13.32 14.93
CA LYS A 92 13.13 -14.59 15.11
C LYS A 92 12.50 -15.71 14.31
N GLN A 93 13.32 -16.69 13.93
CA GLN A 93 12.88 -17.80 13.08
C GLN A 93 11.75 -18.64 13.72
N GLU A 94 11.73 -18.82 15.04
CA GLU A 94 10.65 -19.51 15.73
C GLU A 94 9.32 -18.75 15.65
N GLU A 95 9.39 -17.41 15.63
CA GLU A 95 8.23 -16.54 15.51
C GLU A 95 7.75 -16.46 14.06
N LEU A 96 8.67 -16.39 13.10
CA LEU A 96 8.36 -16.43 11.67
C LEU A 96 7.65 -17.75 11.32
N LYS A 97 8.13 -18.89 11.83
CA LYS A 97 7.46 -20.20 11.67
C LYS A 97 6.05 -20.24 12.27
N LYS A 98 5.79 -19.52 13.36
CA LYS A 98 4.42 -19.39 13.91
C LYS A 98 3.55 -18.54 13.00
N MET A 99 4.09 -17.46 12.45
CA MET A 99 3.40 -16.61 11.49
C MET A 99 3.09 -17.33 10.18
N GLU A 100 3.96 -18.24 9.73
CA GLU A 100 3.78 -19.02 8.51
C GLU A 100 2.43 -19.74 8.46
N LYS A 101 2.04 -20.36 9.59
CA LYS A 101 0.74 -21.02 9.71
C LYS A 101 -0.43 -20.04 9.55
N ASN A 102 -0.31 -18.85 10.13
CA ASN A 102 -1.33 -17.81 10.01
C ASN A 102 -1.36 -17.25 8.57
N PHE A 103 -0.19 -17.09 7.95
CA PHE A 103 -0.04 -16.63 6.58
C PHE A 103 -0.72 -17.56 5.58
N SER A 104 -0.46 -18.87 5.69
CA SER A 104 -1.13 -19.91 4.88
C SER A 104 -2.67 -19.89 5.04
N ASN A 105 -3.16 -19.58 6.23
CA ASN A 105 -4.60 -19.48 6.52
C ASN A 105 -5.19 -18.09 6.21
N LYS A 106 -4.38 -17.14 5.74
CA LYS A 106 -4.74 -15.72 5.55
C LYS A 106 -5.25 -15.04 6.83
N ASP A 107 -4.82 -15.53 7.99
CA ASP A 107 -5.10 -14.93 9.30
C ASP A 107 -4.09 -13.81 9.60
N TYR A 108 -4.27 -12.68 8.92
CA TYR A 108 -3.38 -11.53 9.08
C TYR A 108 -3.53 -10.82 10.43
N GLU A 109 -4.69 -10.94 11.09
CA GLU A 109 -4.87 -10.38 12.44
C GLU A 109 -4.01 -11.12 13.47
N GLY A 110 -3.95 -12.45 13.38
CA GLY A 110 -3.05 -13.28 14.19
C GLY A 110 -1.56 -12.99 13.97
N MET A 111 -1.19 -12.32 12.88
CA MET A 111 0.18 -11.94 12.54
C MET A 111 0.58 -10.53 13.04
N LEU A 112 -0.37 -9.69 13.45
CA LEU A 112 -0.09 -8.31 13.92
C LEU A 112 0.74 -8.27 15.21
N ARG A 113 0.61 -9.26 16.10
CA ARG A 113 1.36 -9.34 17.38
C ARG A 113 1.27 -8.08 18.25
N GLY A 114 0.13 -7.40 18.24
CA GLY A 114 -0.05 -6.15 18.98
C GLY A 114 0.61 -4.92 18.33
N ASN A 115 1.26 -5.08 17.16
CA ASN A 115 1.66 -3.96 16.33
C ASN A 115 0.45 -3.35 15.64
N GLU A 116 0.53 -2.07 15.30
CA GLU A 116 -0.58 -1.37 14.65
C GLU A 116 -0.83 -1.90 13.25
N ARG A 117 0.25 -2.28 12.54
CA ARG A 117 0.18 -2.64 11.12
C ARG A 117 1.13 -3.78 10.76
N LEU A 118 0.68 -4.55 9.78
CA LEU A 118 1.40 -5.60 9.10
C LEU A 118 1.44 -5.26 7.61
N PHE A 119 2.63 -5.36 7.01
CA PHE A 119 2.86 -5.36 5.59
C PHE A 119 3.48 -6.69 5.20
N ILE A 120 2.91 -7.36 4.22
CA ILE A 120 3.49 -8.55 3.60
C ILE A 120 3.93 -8.12 2.21
N VAL A 121 5.23 -8.16 1.98
CA VAL A 121 5.90 -7.67 0.78
C VAL A 121 6.35 -8.88 -0.01
N ASP A 122 5.74 -9.09 -1.16
CA ASP A 122 6.21 -10.07 -2.13
C ASP A 122 7.58 -9.65 -2.67
N ILE A 123 8.49 -10.59 -2.84
CA ILE A 123 9.84 -10.31 -3.33
C ILE A 123 9.85 -9.61 -4.70
N GLN A 124 8.84 -9.85 -5.55
CA GLN A 124 8.66 -9.16 -6.83
C GLN A 124 8.39 -7.66 -6.66
N ALA A 125 7.87 -7.23 -5.51
CA ALA A 125 7.74 -5.81 -5.18
C ALA A 125 9.13 -5.17 -5.04
N LEU A 126 10.09 -5.86 -4.42
CA LEU A 126 11.47 -5.37 -4.30
C LEU A 126 12.15 -5.33 -5.67
N GLU A 127 11.98 -6.38 -6.49
CA GLU A 127 12.52 -6.42 -7.85
C GLU A 127 12.05 -5.25 -8.73
N SER A 128 10.80 -4.79 -8.58
CA SER A 128 10.30 -3.61 -9.30
C SER A 128 10.63 -2.28 -8.60
N GLY A 129 10.86 -2.31 -7.29
CA GLY A 129 11.11 -1.13 -6.46
C GLY A 129 12.55 -0.63 -6.51
N LEU A 130 13.50 -1.55 -6.54
CA LEU A 130 14.92 -1.25 -6.40
C LEU A 130 15.50 -0.51 -7.61
N PRO A 131 16.52 0.35 -7.44
CA PRO A 131 17.33 0.84 -8.54
C PRO A 131 18.13 -0.31 -9.21
N ARG A 132 18.83 -0.02 -10.32
CA ARG A 132 19.68 -1.03 -10.97
C ARG A 132 20.86 -1.46 -10.08
N PHE A 133 21.40 -0.51 -9.33
CA PHE A 133 22.47 -0.72 -8.38
C PHE A 133 22.03 -0.15 -7.04
N VAL A 134 22.24 -0.94 -5.98
CA VAL A 134 21.78 -0.65 -4.63
C VAL A 134 23.00 -0.39 -3.76
N ASN A 135 22.94 0.68 -2.96
CA ASN A 135 23.94 0.97 -1.95
C ASN A 135 23.39 0.53 -0.59
N LEU A 136 23.99 -0.48 0.02
CA LEU A 136 23.54 -0.98 1.33
C LEU A 136 24.17 -0.21 2.49
N SER A 137 25.41 0.26 2.32
CA SER A 137 26.12 1.08 3.30
C SER A 137 27.32 1.77 2.67
N SER A 138 27.90 2.75 3.37
CA SER A 138 29.15 3.40 2.95
C SER A 138 30.36 2.47 2.86
N LYS A 139 30.27 1.25 3.41
CA LYS A 139 31.34 0.23 3.38
C LYS A 139 31.08 -0.91 2.40
N ILE A 140 29.87 -0.97 1.84
CA ILE A 140 29.45 -2.02 0.92
C ILE A 140 29.45 -1.43 -0.48
N ASP A 141 30.18 -2.09 -1.38
CA ASP A 141 30.17 -1.72 -2.80
C ASP A 141 28.75 -1.78 -3.37
N ASN A 142 28.51 -1.02 -4.43
CA ASN A 142 27.22 -1.05 -5.13
C ASN A 142 26.94 -2.47 -5.66
N ILE A 143 25.84 -3.07 -5.21
CA ILE A 143 25.41 -4.40 -5.63
C ILE A 143 24.36 -4.25 -6.73
N SER A 144 24.36 -5.13 -7.73
CA SER A 144 23.24 -5.14 -8.68
C SER A 144 21.95 -5.57 -7.99
N ARG A 145 20.82 -5.10 -8.53
CA ARG A 145 19.49 -5.52 -8.05
C ARG A 145 19.36 -7.03 -8.00
N GLU A 146 19.75 -7.71 -9.08
CA GLU A 146 19.60 -9.16 -9.22
C GLU A 146 20.39 -9.88 -8.14
N LYS A 147 21.65 -9.48 -7.92
CA LYS A 147 22.50 -10.06 -6.88
C LYS A 147 21.95 -9.83 -5.48
N LEU A 148 21.37 -8.66 -5.18
CA LEU A 148 20.75 -8.41 -3.88
C LEU A 148 19.54 -9.32 -3.63
N ILE A 149 18.73 -9.56 -4.66
CA ILE A 149 17.59 -10.48 -4.56
C ILE A 149 18.08 -11.92 -4.38
N ASP A 150 19.13 -12.33 -5.08
CA ASP A 150 19.76 -13.65 -4.90
C ASP A 150 20.30 -13.83 -3.47
N ILE A 151 20.95 -12.80 -2.92
CA ILE A 151 21.41 -12.78 -1.51
C ILE A 151 20.24 -12.97 -0.54
N ILE A 152 19.12 -12.30 -0.78
CA ILE A 152 17.93 -12.42 0.08
C ILE A 152 17.32 -13.83 0.00
N ARG A 153 17.30 -14.44 -1.19
CA ARG A 153 16.79 -15.80 -1.41
C ARG A 153 17.70 -16.89 -0.85
N ALA A 154 19.00 -16.62 -0.72
CA ALA A 154 19.96 -17.62 -0.32
C ALA A 154 19.68 -18.19 1.08
N ASP A 155 20.02 -19.47 1.25
CA ASP A 155 20.02 -20.13 2.55
C ASP A 155 20.98 -19.44 3.52
N ASP A 156 22.13 -18.97 3.03
CA ASP A 156 23.10 -18.15 3.75
C ASP A 156 23.40 -16.84 2.98
N PRO A 157 22.73 -15.73 3.36
CA PRO A 157 22.93 -14.43 2.71
C PRO A 157 24.35 -13.85 2.86
N ILE A 158 25.07 -14.19 3.93
CA ILE A 158 26.42 -13.66 4.17
C ILE A 158 27.41 -14.30 3.21
N ILE A 159 27.32 -15.63 3.06
CA ILE A 159 28.14 -16.38 2.10
C ILE A 159 27.79 -15.96 0.67
N GLU A 160 26.50 -15.83 0.34
CA GLU A 160 26.06 -15.44 -1.01
C GLU A 160 26.54 -14.03 -1.37
N TYR A 161 26.58 -13.10 -0.40
CA TYR A 161 27.17 -11.78 -0.60
C TYR A 161 28.68 -11.87 -0.93
N GLY A 162 29.36 -12.90 -0.42
CA GLY A 162 30.80 -13.09 -0.55
C GLY A 162 31.62 -12.58 0.64
N GLY A 163 30.97 -12.34 1.79
CA GLY A 163 31.64 -12.00 3.04
C GLY A 163 32.06 -13.27 3.80
N ALA A 164 33.15 -13.20 4.57
CA ALA A 164 33.50 -14.31 5.46
C ALA A 164 32.71 -14.26 6.78
N SER A 165 32.18 -13.09 7.16
CA SER A 165 31.25 -12.92 8.30
C SER A 165 30.38 -11.66 8.20
N ALA A 166 29.28 -11.63 8.95
CA ALA A 166 28.43 -10.44 9.07
C ALA A 166 29.20 -9.21 9.62
N ALA A 167 30.14 -9.44 10.55
CA ALA A 167 30.96 -8.41 11.14
C ALA A 167 31.86 -7.68 10.12
N GLU A 168 32.39 -8.40 9.13
CA GLU A 168 33.18 -7.81 8.03
C GLU A 168 32.35 -6.86 7.18
N LEU A 169 31.05 -7.15 7.04
CA LEU A 169 30.08 -6.32 6.33
C LEU A 169 29.54 -5.17 7.19
N GLY A 170 29.94 -5.10 8.46
CA GLY A 170 29.39 -4.16 9.44
C GLY A 170 27.91 -4.45 9.75
N ILE A 171 27.47 -5.69 9.54
CA ILE A 171 26.12 -6.16 9.84
C ILE A 171 26.14 -6.83 11.22
N ASP A 172 25.30 -6.35 12.12
CA ASP A 172 25.06 -7.00 13.42
C ASP A 172 24.02 -8.11 13.23
N ALA A 173 24.50 -9.28 12.78
CA ALA A 173 23.69 -10.48 12.55
C ALA A 173 24.40 -11.73 13.07
N ASN A 174 23.69 -12.53 13.86
CA ASN A 174 24.19 -13.74 14.51
C ASN A 174 23.88 -15.03 13.74
N GLY A 175 23.28 -14.92 12.54
CA GLY A 175 22.94 -16.06 11.71
C GLY A 175 22.31 -15.66 10.36
N PRO A 176 22.04 -16.65 9.49
CA PRO A 176 21.48 -16.41 8.15
C PRO A 176 20.14 -15.67 8.15
N GLU A 177 19.27 -15.93 9.13
CA GLU A 177 17.95 -15.32 9.22
C GLU A 177 18.04 -13.82 9.55
N GLU A 178 18.90 -13.46 10.50
CA GLU A 178 19.16 -12.06 10.86
C GLU A 178 19.83 -11.31 9.71
N ALA A 179 20.75 -11.96 8.99
CA ALA A 179 21.35 -11.42 7.79
C ALA A 179 20.31 -11.18 6.69
N ARG A 180 19.41 -12.14 6.45
CA ARG A 180 18.31 -11.98 5.48
C ARG A 180 17.41 -10.81 5.85
N ALA A 181 17.08 -10.67 7.13
CA ALA A 181 16.27 -9.57 7.65
C ALA A 181 16.95 -8.21 7.41
N TYR A 182 18.27 -8.15 7.59
CA TYR A 182 19.06 -6.95 7.28
C TYR A 182 18.99 -6.61 5.79
N PHE A 183 19.30 -7.56 4.89
CA PHE A 183 19.26 -7.32 3.44
C PHE A 183 17.85 -6.96 2.96
N PHE A 184 16.82 -7.59 3.51
CA PHE A 184 15.43 -7.23 3.25
C PHE A 184 15.13 -5.78 3.67
N GLY A 185 15.47 -5.39 4.90
CA GLY A 185 15.25 -4.04 5.39
C GLY A 185 15.97 -2.99 4.55
N ALA A 186 17.23 -3.26 4.19
CA ALA A 186 18.01 -2.39 3.32
C ALA A 186 17.39 -2.30 1.91
N ALA A 187 17.00 -3.43 1.31
CA ALA A 187 16.35 -3.46 0.00
C ALA A 187 15.02 -2.68 0.01
N PHE A 188 14.20 -2.87 1.04
CA PHE A 188 12.93 -2.17 1.18
C PHE A 188 13.12 -0.66 1.34
N THR A 189 14.12 -0.25 2.12
CA THR A 189 14.51 1.17 2.25
C THR A 189 14.90 1.76 0.91
N GLN A 190 15.77 1.06 0.18
CA GLN A 190 16.27 1.50 -1.12
C GLN A 190 15.15 1.57 -2.17
N ALA A 191 14.16 0.68 -2.10
CA ALA A 191 12.96 0.76 -2.93
C ALA A 191 12.13 2.02 -2.62
N ILE A 192 11.99 2.38 -1.34
CA ILE A 192 11.31 3.62 -0.92
C ILE A 192 12.13 4.86 -1.27
N GLU A 193 13.46 4.85 -1.13
CA GLU A 193 14.30 5.99 -1.52
C GLU A 193 14.27 6.23 -3.03
N ASN A 194 14.25 5.16 -3.82
CA ASN A 194 14.24 5.23 -5.28
C ASN A 194 12.87 5.65 -5.86
N ARG A 195 11.77 5.25 -5.23
CA ARG A 195 10.41 5.44 -5.77
C ARG A 195 9.47 6.25 -4.87
N GLY A 196 9.97 6.69 -3.73
CA GLY A 196 9.21 7.33 -2.65
C GLY A 196 8.21 6.39 -1.95
N ALA A 197 7.46 6.91 -0.98
CA ALA A 197 6.48 6.12 -0.24
C ALA A 197 5.29 5.66 -1.10
N GLY A 198 5.09 6.28 -2.27
CA GLY A 198 4.13 5.85 -3.29
C GLY A 198 4.36 4.42 -3.78
N PHE A 199 5.60 3.91 -3.67
CA PHE A 199 5.95 2.51 -3.91
C PHE A 199 4.99 1.52 -3.24
N ILE A 200 4.68 1.73 -1.96
CA ILE A 200 3.84 0.82 -1.18
C ILE A 200 2.43 0.74 -1.80
N LEU A 201 1.86 1.89 -2.18
CA LEU A 201 0.53 1.95 -2.78
C LEU A 201 0.50 1.31 -4.17
N GLU A 202 1.53 1.54 -4.97
CA GLU A 202 1.62 0.95 -6.30
C GLU A 202 1.71 -0.58 -6.26
N GLU A 203 2.58 -1.13 -5.42
CA GLU A 203 2.74 -2.58 -5.31
C GLU A 203 1.53 -3.22 -4.61
N TYR A 204 0.86 -2.51 -3.70
CA TYR A 204 -0.44 -2.93 -3.17
C TYR A 204 -1.52 -3.00 -4.27
N LEU A 205 -1.57 -2.03 -5.19
CA LEU A 205 -2.49 -2.06 -6.33
C LEU A 205 -2.23 -3.25 -7.25
N LYS A 206 -0.97 -3.68 -7.37
CA LYS A 206 -0.56 -4.89 -8.11
C LYS A 206 -0.78 -6.19 -7.33
N GLY A 207 -1.15 -6.11 -6.05
CA GLY A 207 -1.32 -7.27 -5.17
C GLY A 207 -0.03 -7.88 -4.65
N ARG A 208 1.11 -7.20 -4.82
CA ARG A 208 2.44 -7.63 -4.35
C ARG A 208 2.77 -7.10 -2.95
N ILE A 209 1.97 -6.16 -2.43
CA ILE A 209 1.99 -5.80 -1.02
C ILE A 209 0.59 -6.02 -0.45
N VAL A 210 0.50 -6.74 0.64
CA VAL A 210 -0.71 -6.88 1.44
C VAL A 210 -0.52 -6.10 2.74
N THR A 211 -1.57 -5.42 3.21
CA THR A 211 -1.56 -4.71 4.48
C THR A 211 -2.70 -5.16 5.37
N SER A 212 -2.46 -5.22 6.68
CA SER A 212 -3.47 -5.48 7.71
C SER A 212 -3.24 -4.57 8.92
N PRO A 213 -4.29 -4.06 9.60
CA PRO A 213 -5.65 -4.00 9.10
C PRO A 213 -5.73 -3.13 7.84
N GLU A 214 -6.60 -3.50 6.91
CA GLU A 214 -6.79 -2.74 5.68
C GLU A 214 -7.58 -1.46 5.97
N THR A 215 -6.99 -0.31 5.67
CA THR A 215 -7.65 0.97 5.94
C THR A 215 -8.65 1.35 4.86
N ALA A 216 -9.43 2.41 5.12
CA ALA A 216 -10.37 2.94 4.13
C ALA A 216 -9.66 3.37 2.84
N VAL A 217 -8.46 3.96 2.93
CA VAL A 217 -7.62 4.28 1.76
C VAL A 217 -7.29 3.03 0.97
N PHE A 218 -6.65 2.03 1.58
CA PHE A 218 -6.22 0.81 0.89
C PHE A 218 -7.40 0.05 0.26
N LYS A 219 -8.46 -0.18 1.04
CA LYS A 219 -9.68 -0.90 0.61
C LYS A 219 -10.33 -0.28 -0.62
N ASN A 220 -10.33 1.04 -0.72
CA ASN A 220 -10.96 1.77 -1.82
C ASN A 220 -10.00 2.14 -2.95
N LEU A 221 -8.69 2.05 -2.74
CA LEU A 221 -7.67 2.46 -3.71
C LEU A 221 -7.86 1.77 -5.07
N LYS A 222 -8.22 0.49 -5.08
CA LYS A 222 -8.50 -0.27 -6.31
C LYS A 222 -9.68 0.29 -7.11
N ARG A 223 -10.69 0.86 -6.42
CA ARG A 223 -11.92 1.41 -7.02
C ARG A 223 -11.83 2.89 -7.38
N MET A 224 -10.82 3.61 -6.89
CA MET A 224 -10.66 5.03 -7.19
C MET A 224 -10.45 5.26 -8.70
N PRO A 225 -10.88 6.41 -9.25
CA PRO A 225 -10.48 6.83 -10.59
C PRO A 225 -8.95 6.97 -10.71
N GLY A 226 -8.40 6.66 -11.89
CA GLY A 226 -6.95 6.66 -12.12
C GLY A 226 -6.26 8.00 -11.81
N PHE A 227 -6.93 9.13 -12.09
CA PHE A 227 -6.37 10.45 -11.77
C PHE A 227 -6.19 10.69 -10.27
N ILE A 228 -7.05 10.13 -9.42
CA ILE A 228 -6.94 10.22 -7.96
C ILE A 228 -5.79 9.32 -7.49
N LYS A 229 -5.72 8.07 -7.98
CA LYS A 229 -4.62 7.15 -7.66
C LYS A 229 -3.26 7.77 -7.98
N ASN A 230 -3.11 8.31 -9.18
CA ASN A 230 -1.86 8.92 -9.64
C ASN A 230 -1.47 10.14 -8.79
N ARG A 231 -2.45 10.96 -8.39
CA ARG A 231 -2.19 12.10 -7.48
C ARG A 231 -1.75 11.63 -6.09
N LEU A 232 -2.39 10.60 -5.53
CA LEU A 232 -2.02 10.05 -4.21
C LEU A 232 -0.62 9.43 -4.24
N ILE A 233 -0.34 8.58 -5.24
CA ILE A 233 0.98 7.97 -5.44
C ILE A 233 2.04 9.06 -5.57
N LYS A 234 1.80 10.07 -6.40
CA LYS A 234 2.73 11.19 -6.59
C LYS A 234 2.96 11.97 -5.28
N ALA A 235 1.88 12.33 -4.57
CA ALA A 235 1.99 13.07 -3.32
C ALA A 235 2.82 12.33 -2.26
N LEU A 236 2.72 11.00 -2.19
CA LEU A 236 3.56 10.19 -1.30
C LEU A 236 4.97 9.98 -1.83
N SER A 237 5.17 10.02 -3.14
CA SER A 237 6.49 9.85 -3.75
C SER A 237 7.35 11.09 -3.54
N ASP A 238 6.74 12.28 -3.60
CA ASP A 238 7.41 13.57 -3.46
C ASP A 238 7.78 13.91 -1.99
N GLU A 239 7.28 13.16 -0.99
CA GLU A 239 7.53 13.40 0.45
C GLU A 239 8.69 12.58 1.06
N ALA A 240 9.30 11.64 0.32
CA ALA A 240 10.37 10.76 0.82
C ALA A 240 11.76 11.39 0.74
#